data_AF-A0A060BZJ0-F1
#
_entry.id   AF-A0A060BZJ0-F1
#
_cell.length_a   1.000
_cell.length_b   1.000
_cell.length_c   1.000
_cell.angle_alpha   90.00
_cell.angle_beta   90.00
_cell.angle_gamma   90.00
#
_symmetry.space_group_name_H-M   'P 1'
#
loop_
_entity.id
_entity.type
_entity.pdbx_description
1 polymer ?
#
loop_
_entity_poly.entity_id
_entity_poly.type
_entity_poly.pdbx_seq_one_letter_code
_entity_poly.pdbx_strand_id
1 'polypeptide(L)'
;PRTRPERTVAHAGWIALRLLKKPNLAIVHFEAALKAADGPLSRARSAYWTGRALEVLGRKGEARERYLLAMRDPDTFHGLLARQLVAGGSRTELTITPPVVPT
;
A
#
# COMPACT_ATOMS: atom_id res chain seq x y z
N PRO A 1 25.06 -8.32 -8.17
CA PRO A 1 23.85 -7.95 -7.39
C PRO A 1 23.43 -6.49 -7.65
N ARG A 2 22.51 -6.25 -8.60
CA ARG A 2 21.96 -4.91 -8.84
C ARG A 2 20.98 -4.58 -7.72
N THR A 3 21.30 -3.58 -6.90
CA THR A 3 20.33 -2.96 -6.01
C THR A 3 19.25 -2.33 -6.88
N ARG A 4 18.09 -2.97 -6.85
CA ARG A 4 16.89 -2.51 -7.50
C ARG A 4 16.52 -1.12 -6.94
N PRO A 5 16.57 -0.05 -7.75
CA PRO A 5 16.51 1.34 -7.25
C PRO A 5 15.20 1.61 -6.49
N GLU A 6 14.11 0.95 -6.83
CA GLU A 6 12.82 1.06 -6.16
C GLU A 6 12.81 0.52 -4.71
N ARG A 7 13.77 -0.33 -4.32
CA ARG A 7 13.93 -0.74 -2.91
C ARG A 7 14.52 0.38 -2.07
N THR A 8 15.55 1.06 -2.54
CA THR A 8 16.23 2.10 -1.76
C THR A 8 15.35 3.33 -1.57
N VAL A 9 14.61 3.77 -2.61
CA VAL A 9 13.73 4.93 -2.50
C VAL A 9 12.55 4.67 -1.54
N ALA A 10 12.00 3.46 -1.54
CA ALA A 10 10.95 3.08 -0.60
C ALA A 10 11.46 3.02 0.86
N HIS A 11 12.72 2.63 1.07
CA HIS A 11 13.33 2.63 2.41
C HIS A 11 13.56 4.06 2.93
N ALA A 12 13.98 4.98 2.06
CA ALA A 12 14.11 6.40 2.41
C ALA A 12 12.76 7.00 2.85
N GLY A 13 11.67 6.67 2.16
CA GLY A 13 10.32 7.09 2.56
C GLY A 13 9.90 6.56 3.92
N TRP A 14 10.16 5.28 4.22
CA TRP A 14 9.83 4.67 5.51
C TRP A 14 10.62 5.31 6.67
N ILE A 15 11.91 5.58 6.46
CA ILE A 15 12.76 6.28 7.43
C ILE A 15 12.24 7.70 7.66
N ALA A 16 11.94 8.45 6.59
CA ALA A 16 11.39 9.80 6.69
C ALA A 16 10.08 9.84 7.49
N LEU A 17 9.21 8.86 7.30
CA LEU A 17 7.93 8.78 8.00
C LEU A 17 8.09 8.37 9.47
N ARG A 18 8.80 7.26 9.72
CA ARG A 18 8.77 6.59 11.03
C ARG A 18 9.80 7.15 12.00
N LEU A 19 11.01 7.40 11.51
CA LEU A 19 12.13 7.89 12.32
C LEU A 19 12.20 9.41 12.33
N LEU A 20 12.13 10.04 11.14
CA LEU A 20 12.34 11.50 11.04
C LEU A 20 11.07 12.33 11.27
N LYS A 21 9.88 11.70 11.35
CA LYS A 21 8.58 12.37 11.48
C LYS A 21 8.35 13.46 10.41
N LYS A 22 8.87 13.24 9.20
CA LYS A 22 8.71 14.13 8.04
C LYS A 22 7.78 13.48 7.01
N PRO A 23 6.45 13.45 7.24
CA PRO A 23 5.51 12.79 6.34
C PRO A 23 5.47 13.40 4.93
N ASN A 24 5.62 14.72 4.80
CA ASN A 24 5.72 15.37 3.48
C ASN A 24 6.91 14.86 2.66
N LEU A 25 8.07 14.71 3.30
CA LEU A 25 9.26 14.15 2.64
C LEU A 25 9.08 12.66 2.31
N ALA A 26 8.43 11.92 3.20
CA ALA A 26 8.11 10.51 2.96
C ALA A 26 7.23 10.33 1.71
N ILE A 27 6.22 11.19 1.52
CA ILE A 27 5.36 11.18 0.32
C ILE A 27 6.20 11.33 -0.95
N VAL A 28 7.13 12.30 -0.99
CA VAL A 28 8.00 12.50 -2.15
C VAL A 28 8.79 11.24 -2.49
N HIS A 29 9.35 10.57 -1.48
CA HIS A 29 10.08 9.32 -1.69
C HIS A 29 9.17 8.18 -2.15
N PHE A 30 7.98 8.03 -1.57
CA PHE A 30 7.06 6.98 -1.99
C PHE A 30 6.48 7.21 -3.38
N GLU A 31 6.23 8.45 -3.79
CA GLU A 31 5.81 8.77 -5.16
C GLU A 31 6.92 8.50 -6.17
N ALA A 32 8.16 8.82 -5.84
CA ALA A 32 9.30 8.44 -6.66
C ALA A 32 9.45 6.90 -6.75
N ALA A 33 9.27 6.18 -5.65
CA ALA A 33 9.27 4.72 -5.63
C ALA A 33 8.13 4.12 -6.45
N LEU A 34 6.95 4.75 -6.45
CA LEU A 34 5.81 4.34 -7.27
C LEU A 34 6.09 4.52 -8.76
N LYS A 35 6.73 5.63 -9.15
CA LYS A 35 7.14 5.88 -10.55
C LYS A 35 8.20 4.88 -11.02
N ALA A 36 9.11 4.48 -10.13
CA ALA A 36 10.17 3.51 -10.41
C ALA A 36 9.74 2.04 -10.20
N ALA A 37 8.46 1.78 -9.93
CA ALA A 37 8.01 0.44 -9.55
C ALA A 37 7.93 -0.51 -10.76
N ASP A 38 8.81 -1.50 -10.77
CA ASP A 38 8.89 -2.50 -11.85
C ASP A 38 7.88 -3.67 -11.73
N GLY A 39 6.90 -3.57 -10.82
CA GLY A 39 5.89 -4.63 -10.68
C GLY A 39 4.82 -4.40 -9.60
N PRO A 40 3.81 -5.29 -9.54
CA PRO A 40 2.65 -5.18 -8.64
C PRO A 40 3.03 -4.95 -7.18
N LEU A 41 3.98 -5.73 -6.66
CA LEU A 41 4.40 -5.64 -5.26
C LEU A 41 5.00 -4.27 -4.92
N SER A 42 5.84 -3.72 -5.80
CA SER A 42 6.48 -2.41 -5.61
C SER A 42 5.48 -1.26 -5.74
N ARG A 43 4.53 -1.35 -6.67
CA ARG A 43 3.47 -0.35 -6.84
C ARG A 43 2.53 -0.32 -5.64
N ALA A 44 1.97 -1.47 -5.26
CA ALA A 44 1.04 -1.58 -4.15
C ALA A 44 1.65 -1.08 -2.83
N ARG A 45 2.91 -1.47 -2.55
CA ARG A 45 3.66 -1.00 -1.39
C ARG A 45 3.81 0.52 -1.38
N SER A 46 4.25 1.10 -2.50
CA SER A 46 4.51 2.55 -2.57
C SER A 46 3.22 3.35 -2.44
N ALA A 47 2.13 2.91 -3.08
CA ALA A 47 0.81 3.51 -2.96
C ALA A 47 0.28 3.42 -1.51
N TYR A 48 0.34 2.24 -0.88
CA TYR A 48 -0.08 2.04 0.50
C TYR A 48 0.66 2.96 1.48
N TRP A 49 2.00 3.01 1.41
CA TRP A 49 2.78 3.84 2.32
C TRP A 49 2.62 5.34 2.07
N THR A 50 2.32 5.75 0.83
CA THR A 50 1.89 7.13 0.54
C THR A 50 0.59 7.45 1.27
N GLY A 51 -0.38 6.54 1.24
CA GLY A 51 -1.63 6.67 2.00
C GLY A 51 -1.38 6.84 3.50
N ARG A 52 -0.49 6.02 4.08
CA ARG A 52 -0.11 6.12 5.51
C ARG A 52 0.52 7.47 5.86
N ALA A 53 1.36 8.01 4.98
CA ALA A 53 1.98 9.32 5.20
C ALA A 53 0.94 10.45 5.13
N LEU A 54 -0.02 10.35 4.21
CA LEU A 54 -1.15 11.30 4.09
C LEU A 54 -2.09 11.25 5.29
N GLU A 55 -2.33 10.07 5.88
CA GLU A 55 -3.11 9.95 7.12
C GLU A 55 -2.46 10.68 8.30
N VAL A 56 -1.13 10.58 8.43
CA VAL A 56 -0.39 11.32 9.46
C VAL A 56 -0.56 12.84 9.30
N LEU A 57 -0.76 13.32 8.08
CA LEU A 57 -1.04 14.72 7.76
C LEU A 57 -2.52 15.10 7.89
N GLY A 58 -3.40 14.17 8.28
CA GLY A 58 -4.85 14.41 8.35
C GLY A 58 -5.55 14.45 6.97
N ARG A 59 -4.85 14.17 5.88
CA ARG A 59 -5.35 14.23 4.50
C ARG A 59 -6.10 12.95 4.12
N LYS A 60 -7.18 12.65 4.85
CA LYS A 60 -7.90 11.36 4.77
C LYS A 60 -8.45 11.04 3.38
N GLY A 61 -8.98 12.03 2.65
CA GLY A 61 -9.49 11.83 1.29
C GLY A 61 -8.40 11.34 0.34
N GLU A 62 -7.25 12.04 0.34
CA GLU A 62 -6.11 11.67 -0.50
C GLU A 62 -5.47 10.35 -0.05
N ALA A 63 -5.44 10.08 1.25
CA ALA A 63 -5.00 8.79 1.75
C ALA A 63 -5.86 7.65 1.20
N ARG A 64 -7.19 7.83 1.18
CA ARG A 64 -8.14 6.87 0.60
C ARG A 64 -7.86 6.62 -0.88
N GLU A 65 -7.63 7.67 -1.66
CA GLU A 65 -7.26 7.53 -3.08
C GLU A 65 -5.97 6.70 -3.26
N ARG A 66 -4.96 6.91 -2.41
CA ARG A 66 -3.72 6.11 -2.44
C ARG A 66 -3.96 4.65 -2.03
N TYR A 67 -4.87 4.38 -1.11
CA TYR A 67 -5.25 3.01 -0.78
C TYR A 67 -6.02 2.33 -1.91
N LEU A 68 -6.94 3.03 -2.57
CA LEU A 68 -7.62 2.51 -3.76
C LEU A 68 -6.63 2.17 -4.87
N LEU A 69 -5.58 2.98 -5.05
CA LEU A 69 -4.50 2.66 -5.98
C LEU A 69 -3.76 1.37 -5.59
N ALA A 70 -3.46 1.17 -4.31
CA ALA A 70 -2.84 -0.07 -3.84
C ALA A 70 -3.75 -1.30 -4.02
N MET A 71 -5.08 -1.13 -3.90
CA MET A 71 -6.07 -2.20 -4.11
C MET A 71 -6.14 -2.72 -5.55
N ARG A 72 -5.57 -1.99 -6.54
CA ARG A 72 -5.48 -2.46 -7.93
C ARG A 72 -4.60 -3.70 -8.10
N ASP A 73 -3.72 -3.98 -7.15
CA ASP A 73 -2.90 -5.19 -7.10
C ASP A 73 -3.36 -6.08 -5.90
N PRO A 74 -4.55 -6.70 -5.95
CA PRO A 74 -5.23 -7.33 -4.80
C PRO A 74 -4.53 -8.60 -4.29
N ASP A 75 -3.67 -9.23 -5.10
CA ASP A 75 -2.90 -10.42 -4.73
C ASP A 75 -1.61 -10.07 -3.96
N THR A 76 -1.37 -8.78 -3.72
CA THR A 76 -0.23 -8.30 -2.94
C THR A 76 -0.62 -8.04 -1.50
N PHE A 77 0.32 -8.27 -0.57
CA PHE A 77 0.12 -7.97 0.84
C PHE A 77 -0.37 -6.53 1.10
N HIS A 78 0.21 -5.54 0.40
CA HIS A 78 -0.15 -4.13 0.59
C HIS A 78 -1.51 -3.78 -0.05
N GLY A 79 -1.90 -4.46 -1.13
CA GLY A 79 -3.25 -4.33 -1.69
C GLY A 79 -4.33 -4.87 -0.75
N LEU A 80 -4.07 -6.01 -0.10
CA LEU A 80 -4.95 -6.57 0.93
C LEU A 80 -5.07 -5.66 2.17
N LEU A 81 -3.95 -5.11 2.65
CA LEU A 81 -3.98 -4.15 3.76
C LEU A 81 -4.75 -2.87 3.40
N ALA A 82 -4.54 -2.33 2.20
CA ALA A 82 -5.26 -1.17 1.71
C ALA A 82 -6.77 -1.44 1.64
N ARG A 83 -7.16 -2.61 1.14
CA ARG A 83 -8.55 -3.07 1.13
C ARG A 83 -9.15 -3.11 2.53
N GLN A 84 -8.42 -3.64 3.51
CA GLN A 84 -8.88 -3.68 4.89
C GLN A 84 -9.12 -2.29 5.47
N LEU A 85 -8.23 -1.33 5.20
CA LEU A 85 -8.37 0.07 5.64
C LEU A 85 -9.58 0.76 4.99
N VAL A 86 -9.76 0.59 3.67
CA VAL A 86 -10.85 1.24 2.92
C VAL A 86 -12.21 0.64 3.27
N ALA A 87 -12.27 -0.68 3.43
CA ALA A 87 -13.49 -1.43 3.74
C ALA A 87 -13.84 -1.44 5.25
N GLY A 88 -13.07 -0.74 6.10
CA GLY A 88 -13.36 -0.63 7.53
C GLY A 88 -13.20 -1.94 8.30
N GLY A 89 -12.32 -2.85 7.85
CA GLY A 89 -11.99 -4.10 8.55
C GLY A 89 -13.03 -5.22 8.51
N SER A 90 -14.20 -5.02 7.89
CA SER A 90 -15.32 -5.99 7.96
C SER A 90 -15.37 -7.00 6.82
N ARG A 91 -14.33 -7.82 6.66
CA ARG A 91 -14.48 -9.10 5.95
C ARG A 91 -13.79 -10.22 6.69
N THR A 92 -14.33 -10.53 7.86
CA THR A 92 -14.04 -11.76 8.61
C THR A 92 -14.84 -12.96 8.08
N GLU A 93 -15.75 -12.77 7.12
CA GLU A 93 -16.53 -13.85 6.53
C GLU A 93 -15.95 -14.27 5.18
N LEU A 94 -15.23 -15.40 5.20
CA LEU A 94 -14.98 -16.22 4.03
C LEU A 94 -16.20 -17.12 3.86
N THR A 95 -17.24 -16.64 3.18
CA THR A 95 -18.36 -17.50 2.77
C THR A 95 -17.84 -18.50 1.73
N ILE A 96 -17.50 -19.70 2.18
CA ILE A 96 -17.20 -20.83 1.30
C ILE A 96 -18.50 -21.61 1.14
N THR A 97 -19.10 -21.54 -0.04
CA THR A 97 -20.20 -22.46 -0.38
C THR A 97 -19.59 -23.84 -0.60
N PRO A 98 -19.98 -24.88 0.16
CA PRO A 98 -19.46 -26.21 -0.04
C PRO A 98 -19.82 -26.69 -1.47
N PRO A 99 -18.90 -27.37 -2.18
CA PRO A 99 -19.22 -27.95 -3.48
C PRO A 99 -20.29 -29.03 -3.31
N VAL A 100 -21.20 -29.12 -4.29
CA VAL A 100 -22.23 -30.18 -4.31
C VAL A 100 -21.52 -31.52 -4.42
N VAL A 101 -21.75 -32.41 -3.45
CA VAL A 101 -21.18 -33.77 -3.46
C VAL A 101 -21.84 -34.56 -4.59
N PRO A 102 -21.09 -35.20 -5.51
CA PRO A 102 -21.66 -36.06 -6.54
C PRO A 102 -22.32 -37.29 -5.90
N THR A 103 -23.49 -37.68 -6.43
CA THR A 103 -24.30 -38.85 -6.01
C THR A 103 -23.71 -40.15 -6.56
#